data_AF-A0AAD1UIV8-F1
#
_entry.id   AF-A0AAD1UIV8-F1
#
_cell.length_a   1.000
_cell.length_b   1.000
_cell.length_c   1.000
_cell.angle_alpha   90.00
_cell.angle_beta   90.00
_cell.angle_gamma   90.00
#
_symmetry.space_group_name_H-M   'P 1'
#
loop_
_entity.id
_entity.type
_entity.pdbx_description
1 polymer ?
#
loop_
_entity_poly.entity_id
_entity_poly.type
_entity_poly.pdbx_seq_one_letter_code
_entity_poly.pdbx_strand_id
1 'polypeptide(L)'
;MEDIQMEEDARVFEFAEFCTIRDEHWVQFKEILQRIQEGTLEEIIDHFHELFYLAQKLIWYRNHKQRKLKGFLELKDFIINETGQEESFVEVMHFIAARALDVKDMFPEDKVRILSKNQQACENYTSVQISCAIAHGFFCLIPGQDKFLDLPFPMNFNMWHEDKSKLGLEKLKFYYNYFNSQCSMPEDERYISFERKFISELDYDNLENDVWSNSDTTLTSVFFDEKGRIEEDEGSLMVDFANKFIGGGCMNLGCVQEEILFLIYPELLMALILCPKMEKNEAIMIKGPKRYSNYTGYGFSTEYTGPFDDKQPLDSDSRIERVFTAIDAIYFGSTQHEYSQFGKKSILRELNKALIGFTKFSGEEDDDKMVLSTGNWGCGVFNGNCELKFLIQWMAASFHGRNMKYFTFGDEKCEFLGQIVKECKGKSIKEIYELLLGHSAYLKAHSKTKSWKPEKDLISKFITNIYYRRAF
;
A
#
# COMPACT_ATOMS: atom_id res chain seq x y z
N MET A 1 -3.38 -0.55 47.49
CA MET A 1 -2.82 -1.64 46.65
C MET A 1 -3.90 -2.30 45.80
N GLU A 2 -5.15 -1.90 45.97
CA GLU A 2 -6.06 -1.63 44.86
C GLU A 2 -6.00 -0.10 44.63
N ASP A 3 -6.35 0.39 43.43
CA ASP A 3 -6.31 1.79 42.95
C ASP A 3 -5.07 2.27 42.15
N ILE A 4 -4.28 1.39 41.52
CA ILE A 4 -3.32 1.79 40.46
C ILE A 4 -3.50 0.94 39.19
N GLN A 5 -4.73 0.54 38.88
CA GLN A 5 -5.01 -0.30 37.71
C GLN A 5 -6.28 0.12 36.94
N MET A 6 -6.67 1.39 37.08
CA MET A 6 -7.76 2.02 36.32
C MET A 6 -7.36 3.45 35.95
N GLU A 7 -6.34 3.59 35.10
CA GLU A 7 -6.08 4.82 34.32
C GLU A 7 -5.07 4.54 33.18
N GLU A 8 -5.14 3.36 32.55
CA GLU A 8 -4.75 3.25 31.14
C GLU A 8 -5.91 3.78 30.31
N ASP A 9 -6.22 5.06 30.50
CA ASP A 9 -7.08 5.79 29.59
C ASP A 9 -6.46 5.65 28.20
N ALA A 10 -7.26 5.12 27.28
CA ALA A 10 -6.98 5.10 25.87
C ALA A 10 -6.67 6.53 25.43
N ARG A 11 -5.38 6.88 25.35
CA ARG A 11 -4.96 8.06 24.61
C ARG A 11 -5.36 7.78 23.18
N VAL A 12 -6.52 8.30 22.78
CA VAL A 12 -6.86 8.43 21.37
C VAL A 12 -5.90 9.49 20.87
N PHE A 13 -4.77 9.04 20.34
CA PHE A 13 -3.88 9.92 19.63
C PHE A 13 -4.61 10.28 18.33
N GLU A 14 -5.16 11.48 18.25
CA GLU A 14 -5.89 11.93 17.05
C GLU A 14 -4.94 12.53 16.01
N PHE A 15 -3.69 12.80 16.39
CA PHE A 15 -2.73 13.53 15.57
C PHE A 15 -1.33 12.89 15.63
N ALA A 16 -0.65 12.89 14.48
CA ALA A 16 0.77 12.63 14.36
C ALA A 16 1.54 13.95 14.34
N GLU A 17 2.74 13.98 14.93
CA GLU A 17 3.61 15.15 14.82
C GLU A 17 4.14 15.25 13.39
N PHE A 18 4.05 16.44 12.81
CA PHE A 18 4.50 16.72 11.47
C PHE A 18 5.59 17.80 11.51
N CYS A 19 6.74 17.52 10.90
CA CYS A 19 7.91 18.41 10.81
C CYS A 19 8.65 18.77 12.13
N THR A 20 7.99 19.08 13.25
CA THR A 20 8.69 19.70 14.40
C THR A 20 8.95 18.77 15.59
N ILE A 21 10.21 18.71 16.02
CA ILE A 21 10.63 18.18 17.34
C ILE A 21 10.62 19.26 18.42
N ARG A 22 10.59 20.54 17.99
CA ARG A 22 10.46 21.80 18.75
C ARG A 22 10.74 22.99 17.81
N ASP A 23 10.10 24.13 18.03
CA ASP A 23 10.31 25.35 17.21
C ASP A 23 11.78 25.80 17.13
N GLU A 24 12.55 25.62 18.22
CA GLU A 24 13.97 25.98 18.29
C GLU A 24 14.86 25.18 17.31
N HIS A 25 14.46 23.96 16.96
CA HIS A 25 15.15 23.13 15.97
C HIS A 25 14.77 23.53 14.54
N TRP A 26 13.51 23.92 14.32
CA TRP A 26 13.02 24.33 13.01
C TRP A 26 13.76 25.55 12.47
N VAL A 27 14.14 26.51 13.32
CA VAL A 27 14.93 27.68 12.91
C VAL A 27 16.21 27.26 12.18
N GLN A 28 16.95 26.27 12.72
CA GLN A 28 18.19 25.78 12.11
C GLN A 28 17.92 25.05 10.80
N PHE A 29 16.88 24.21 10.74
CA PHE A 29 16.49 23.52 9.50
C PHE A 29 16.08 24.52 8.42
N LYS A 30 15.28 25.53 8.76
CA LYS A 30 14.83 26.59 7.87
C LYS A 30 16.01 27.36 7.25
N GLU A 31 16.97 27.78 8.08
CA GLU A 31 18.16 28.50 7.59
C GLU A 31 18.96 27.68 6.57
N ILE A 32 19.13 26.37 6.82
CA ILE A 32 19.86 25.49 5.89
C ILE A 32 19.03 25.27 4.61
N LEU A 33 17.72 25.04 4.72
CA LEU A 33 16.83 24.88 3.56
C LEU A 33 16.82 26.12 2.66
N GLN A 34 16.84 27.33 3.22
CA GLN A 34 16.94 28.58 2.45
C GLN A 34 18.26 28.65 1.67
N ARG A 35 19.38 28.21 2.27
CA ARG A 35 20.65 28.13 1.54
C ARG A 35 20.66 27.07 0.44
N ILE A 36 19.97 25.94 0.65
CA ILE A 36 19.77 24.94 -0.42
C ILE A 36 18.94 25.56 -1.55
N GLN A 37 17.87 26.30 -1.23
CA GLN A 37 16.97 26.91 -2.21
C GLN A 37 17.65 27.93 -3.14
N GLU A 38 18.70 28.60 -2.69
CA GLU A 38 19.38 29.67 -3.44
C GLU A 38 20.80 29.27 -3.90
N GLY A 39 21.28 28.10 -3.49
CA GLY A 39 22.68 27.68 -3.66
C GLY A 39 23.01 27.14 -5.05
N THR A 40 24.29 27.19 -5.40
CA THR A 40 24.89 26.45 -6.52
C THR A 40 24.92 24.94 -6.23
N LEU A 41 25.25 24.11 -7.23
CA LEU A 41 25.34 22.65 -7.05
C LEU A 41 26.25 22.24 -5.88
N GLU A 42 27.44 22.85 -5.76
CA GLU A 42 28.40 22.55 -4.70
C GLU A 42 27.84 22.95 -3.32
N GLU A 43 27.25 24.13 -3.22
CA GLU A 43 26.62 24.62 -1.99
C GLU A 43 25.41 23.76 -1.58
N ILE A 44 24.58 23.32 -2.54
CA ILE A 44 23.45 22.40 -2.28
C ILE A 44 23.95 21.10 -1.65
N ILE A 45 25.02 20.52 -2.16
CA ILE A 45 25.58 19.27 -1.64
C ILE A 45 26.08 19.46 -0.20
N ASP A 46 26.83 20.53 0.04
CA ASP A 46 27.39 20.86 1.35
C ASP A 46 26.29 21.13 2.38
N HIS A 47 25.30 21.95 2.02
CA HIS A 47 24.16 22.27 2.88
C HIS A 47 23.24 21.07 3.11
N PHE A 48 23.06 20.17 2.13
CA PHE A 48 22.31 18.95 2.36
C PHE A 48 23.07 18.00 3.30
N HIS A 49 24.40 17.91 3.20
CA HIS A 49 25.21 17.18 4.18
C HIS A 49 25.09 17.76 5.60
N GLU A 50 25.09 19.08 5.73
CA GLU A 50 24.85 19.80 6.99
C GLU A 50 23.46 19.46 7.56
N LEU A 51 22.41 19.60 6.74
CA LEU A 51 21.03 19.32 7.09
C LEU A 51 20.83 17.87 7.54
N PHE A 52 21.36 16.93 6.76
CA PHE A 52 21.25 15.50 7.01
C PHE A 52 21.96 15.09 8.31
N TYR A 53 23.08 15.74 8.64
CA TYR A 53 23.76 15.54 9.91
C TYR A 53 22.95 16.09 11.09
N LEU A 54 22.37 17.28 10.92
CA LEU A 54 21.52 17.88 11.95
C LEU A 54 20.27 17.02 12.21
N ALA A 55 19.61 16.52 11.16
CA ALA A 55 18.48 15.60 11.26
C ALA A 55 18.85 14.30 11.99
N GLN A 56 20.00 13.69 11.69
CA GLN A 56 20.48 12.50 12.42
C GLN A 56 20.58 12.71 13.94
N LYS A 57 21.05 13.90 14.34
CA LYS A 57 21.27 14.26 15.74
C LYS A 57 19.97 14.60 16.46
N LEU A 58 19.15 15.44 15.85
CA LEU A 58 17.96 16.01 16.48
C LEU A 58 16.71 15.15 16.31
N ILE A 59 16.60 14.43 15.19
CA ILE A 59 15.40 13.67 14.79
C ILE A 59 15.55 12.19 15.05
N TRP A 60 16.68 11.61 14.66
CA TRP A 60 16.86 10.17 14.78
C TRP A 60 17.57 9.75 16.06
N TYR A 61 18.02 10.73 16.86
CA TYR A 61 18.77 10.52 18.10
C TYR A 61 19.94 9.52 17.94
N ARG A 62 20.63 9.53 16.78
CA ARG A 62 21.74 8.61 16.47
C ARG A 62 23.08 9.31 16.70
N ASN A 63 23.81 8.90 17.74
CA ASN A 63 24.98 9.63 18.24
C ASN A 63 26.37 9.16 17.78
N HIS A 64 26.52 8.10 16.96
CA HIS A 64 27.83 7.41 16.93
C HIS A 64 28.53 7.22 15.58
N LYS A 65 28.00 7.73 14.45
CA LYS A 65 28.78 7.88 13.20
C LYS A 65 28.05 8.80 12.22
N GLN A 66 28.72 9.86 11.72
CA GLN A 66 28.18 10.71 10.65
C GLN A 66 27.96 9.85 9.41
N ARG A 67 26.69 9.62 9.06
CA ARG A 67 26.32 8.91 7.84
C ARG A 67 26.41 9.86 6.65
N LYS A 68 26.74 9.30 5.49
CA LYS A 68 27.00 10.06 4.26
C LYS A 68 25.88 9.82 3.24
N LEU A 69 25.54 10.88 2.50
CA LEU A 69 24.57 10.93 1.39
C LEU A 69 25.06 10.19 0.13
N LYS A 70 25.51 8.94 0.27
CA LYS A 70 26.11 8.16 -0.81
C LYS A 70 25.17 7.92 -2.00
N GLY A 71 23.92 7.51 -1.74
CA GLY A 71 22.92 7.26 -2.76
C GLY A 71 22.42 8.53 -3.43
N PHE A 72 22.31 9.63 -2.66
CA PHE A 72 22.00 10.95 -3.23
C PHE A 72 23.10 11.43 -4.19
N LEU A 73 24.38 11.27 -3.82
CA LEU A 73 25.49 11.62 -4.70
C LEU A 73 25.50 10.76 -5.97
N GLU A 74 25.16 9.47 -5.86
CA GLU A 74 25.00 8.60 -7.03
C GLU A 74 23.82 9.01 -7.91
N LEU A 75 22.69 9.43 -7.33
CA LEU A 75 21.57 10.01 -8.08
C LEU A 75 21.99 11.27 -8.83
N LYS A 76 22.65 12.20 -8.14
CA LYS A 76 23.17 13.44 -8.74
C LYS A 76 24.10 13.13 -9.91
N ASP A 77 25.09 12.26 -9.69
CA ASP A 77 26.03 11.85 -10.74
C ASP A 77 25.30 11.19 -11.91
N PHE A 78 24.31 10.33 -11.64
CA PHE A 78 23.50 9.70 -12.69
C PHE A 78 22.74 10.75 -13.52
N ILE A 79 21.99 11.64 -12.88
CA ILE A 79 21.20 12.66 -13.60
C ILE A 79 22.13 13.56 -14.41
N ILE A 80 23.18 14.12 -13.80
CA ILE A 80 24.08 15.05 -14.50
C ILE A 80 24.83 14.36 -15.64
N ASN A 81 25.36 13.15 -15.43
CA ASN A 81 26.17 12.48 -16.45
C ASN A 81 25.34 11.88 -17.58
N GLU A 82 24.16 11.34 -17.31
CA GLU A 82 23.34 10.69 -18.34
C GLU A 82 22.44 11.67 -19.10
N THR A 83 21.98 12.74 -18.46
CA THR A 83 21.10 13.72 -19.12
C THR A 83 21.81 15.01 -19.53
N GLY A 84 22.97 15.31 -18.93
CA GLY A 84 23.68 16.59 -19.14
C GLY A 84 22.97 17.80 -18.50
N GLN A 85 22.00 17.57 -17.63
CA GLN A 85 21.10 18.62 -17.11
C GLN A 85 21.45 19.02 -15.66
N GLU A 86 22.64 19.58 -15.45
CA GLU A 86 23.03 20.12 -14.13
C GLU A 86 22.06 21.20 -13.66
N GLU A 87 21.71 22.14 -14.53
CA GLU A 87 20.76 23.23 -14.23
C GLU A 87 19.40 22.67 -13.78
N SER A 88 18.86 21.65 -14.48
CA SER A 88 17.59 21.02 -14.08
C SER A 88 17.70 20.30 -12.74
N PHE A 89 18.83 19.65 -12.44
CA PHE A 89 19.04 19.04 -11.12
C PHE A 89 19.02 20.09 -10.02
N VAL A 90 19.71 21.22 -10.22
CA VAL A 90 19.73 22.36 -9.30
C VAL A 90 18.33 22.94 -9.11
N GLU A 91 17.59 23.19 -10.19
CA GLU A 91 16.21 23.69 -10.15
C GLU A 91 15.29 22.77 -9.34
N VAL A 92 15.39 21.45 -9.53
CA VAL A 92 14.61 20.48 -8.75
C VAL A 92 14.99 20.53 -7.27
N MET A 93 16.27 20.65 -6.94
CA MET A 93 16.70 20.79 -5.54
C MET A 93 16.21 22.10 -4.90
N HIS A 94 16.23 23.20 -5.65
CA HIS A 94 15.63 24.47 -5.23
C HIS A 94 14.13 24.31 -4.96
N PHE A 95 13.42 23.65 -5.86
CA PHE A 95 11.99 23.35 -5.70
C PHE A 95 11.70 22.52 -4.46
N ILE A 96 12.44 21.43 -4.22
CA ILE A 96 12.21 20.57 -3.04
C ILE A 96 12.45 21.38 -1.76
N ALA A 97 13.49 22.23 -1.72
CA ALA A 97 13.77 23.09 -0.57
C ALA A 97 12.67 24.14 -0.33
N ALA A 98 12.21 24.83 -1.40
CA ALA A 98 11.09 25.75 -1.34
C ALA A 98 9.83 25.06 -0.81
N ARG A 99 9.50 23.89 -1.36
CA ARG A 99 8.33 23.10 -0.97
C ARG A 99 8.40 22.62 0.48
N ALA A 100 9.58 22.34 1.02
CA ALA A 100 9.77 22.04 2.43
C ALA A 100 9.60 23.28 3.34
N LEU A 101 9.95 24.47 2.85
CA LEU A 101 9.81 25.74 3.58
C LEU A 101 8.34 26.18 3.72
N ASP A 102 7.46 25.76 2.80
CA ASP A 102 6.01 26.04 2.83
C ASP A 102 5.27 25.36 3.98
N VAL A 103 5.95 24.55 4.81
CA VAL A 103 5.31 23.70 5.83
C VAL A 103 4.40 24.42 6.80
N LYS A 104 4.73 25.65 7.20
CA LYS A 104 3.90 26.43 8.14
C LYS A 104 2.62 26.95 7.49
N ASP A 105 2.61 27.12 6.17
CA ASP A 105 1.42 27.49 5.42
C ASP A 105 0.57 26.25 5.09
N MET A 106 1.22 25.13 4.76
CA MET A 106 0.56 23.86 4.41
C MET A 106 0.00 23.11 5.61
N PHE A 107 0.68 23.18 6.76
CA PHE A 107 0.39 22.46 8.00
C PHE A 107 0.63 23.36 9.23
N PRO A 108 -0.23 24.37 9.46
CA PRO A 108 0.00 25.42 10.47
C PRO A 108 0.05 24.91 11.91
N GLU A 109 -0.53 23.74 12.18
CA GLU A 109 -0.54 23.12 13.51
C GLU A 109 0.64 22.15 13.74
N ASP A 110 1.54 22.00 12.75
CA ASP A 110 2.63 21.01 12.75
C ASP A 110 2.17 19.59 13.10
N LYS A 111 0.91 19.30 12.79
CA LYS A 111 0.23 18.05 13.11
C LYS A 111 -0.69 17.68 11.96
N VAL A 112 -0.80 16.38 11.74
CA VAL A 112 -1.79 15.83 10.80
C VAL A 112 -2.70 14.89 11.54
N ARG A 113 -3.99 14.94 11.20
CA ARG A 113 -4.98 14.05 11.79
C ARG A 113 -4.73 12.64 11.29
N ILE A 114 -4.66 11.68 12.20
CA ILE A 114 -4.52 10.28 11.83
C ILE A 114 -5.90 9.66 11.58
N LEU A 115 -5.93 8.68 10.69
CA LEU A 115 -7.07 7.80 10.51
C LEU A 115 -7.02 6.74 11.62
N SER A 116 -7.50 7.11 12.82
CA SER A 116 -7.44 6.28 14.03
C SER A 116 -8.00 4.87 13.85
N LYS A 117 -7.46 3.92 14.64
CA LYS A 117 -7.95 2.53 14.62
C LYS A 117 -9.35 2.43 15.16
N ASN A 118 -10.06 1.41 14.71
CA ASN A 118 -11.42 1.04 15.08
C ASN A 118 -12.46 2.13 14.80
N GLN A 119 -12.19 2.98 13.80
CA GLN A 119 -13.03 4.11 13.45
C GLN A 119 -13.00 4.30 11.93
N GLN A 120 -14.17 4.63 11.37
CA GLN A 120 -14.25 5.04 9.97
C GLN A 120 -14.01 6.55 9.89
N ALA A 121 -13.06 6.95 9.06
CA ALA A 121 -12.72 8.35 8.84
C ALA A 121 -12.13 8.53 7.44
N CYS A 122 -12.20 9.75 6.92
CA CYS A 122 -11.63 10.14 5.65
C CYS A 122 -10.94 11.50 5.81
N GLU A 123 -9.70 11.61 5.34
CA GLU A 123 -8.92 12.83 5.33
C GLU A 123 -8.57 13.20 3.88
N ASN A 124 -8.59 14.49 3.56
CA ASN A 124 -8.33 15.01 2.23
C ASN A 124 -7.13 15.96 2.27
N TYR A 125 -6.18 15.76 1.36
CA TYR A 125 -5.01 16.62 1.23
C TYR A 125 -4.84 17.02 -0.22
N THR A 126 -4.41 18.26 -0.45
CA THR A 126 -4.03 18.70 -1.80
C THR A 126 -2.72 18.02 -2.22
N SER A 127 -2.48 17.88 -3.52
CA SER A 127 -1.18 17.43 -4.03
C SER A 127 -0.02 18.32 -3.58
N VAL A 128 -0.27 19.63 -3.37
CA VAL A 128 0.72 20.57 -2.83
C VAL A 128 1.08 20.22 -1.39
N GLN A 129 0.10 19.96 -0.52
CA GLN A 129 0.34 19.52 0.86
C GLN A 129 1.11 18.19 0.90
N ILE A 130 0.73 17.23 0.07
CA ILE A 130 1.44 15.94 0.00
C ILE A 130 2.87 16.13 -0.51
N SER A 131 3.07 16.98 -1.51
CA SER A 131 4.41 17.32 -2.02
C SER A 131 5.29 17.97 -0.96
N CYS A 132 4.72 18.84 -0.11
CA CYS A 132 5.38 19.39 1.07
C CYS A 132 5.81 18.28 2.04
N ALA A 133 4.91 17.34 2.35
CA ALA A 133 5.24 16.19 3.19
C ALA A 133 6.36 15.32 2.61
N ILE A 134 6.30 14.99 1.32
CA ILE A 134 7.35 14.19 0.66
C ILE A 134 8.68 14.96 0.62
N ALA A 135 8.67 16.29 0.45
CA ALA A 135 9.88 17.12 0.53
C ALA A 135 10.52 17.07 1.92
N HIS A 136 9.71 17.12 2.99
CA HIS A 136 10.19 16.86 4.36
C HIS A 136 10.80 15.47 4.49
N GLY A 137 10.15 14.46 3.90
CA GLY A 137 10.67 13.10 3.88
C GLY A 137 11.99 12.95 3.13
N PHE A 138 12.13 13.64 1.99
CA PHE A 138 13.35 13.71 1.21
C PHE A 138 14.49 14.29 2.04
N PHE A 139 14.27 15.42 2.72
CA PHE A 139 15.26 16.02 3.62
C PHE A 139 15.37 15.35 4.99
N CYS A 140 14.67 14.24 5.19
CA CYS A 140 14.78 13.44 6.41
C CYS A 140 14.28 14.14 7.68
N LEU A 141 13.31 15.05 7.52
CA LEU A 141 12.83 15.97 8.56
C LEU A 141 11.58 15.47 9.30
N ILE A 142 11.04 14.31 8.95
CA ILE A 142 9.84 13.79 9.61
C ILE A 142 10.24 13.19 10.96
N PRO A 143 9.66 13.66 12.09
CA PRO A 143 10.00 13.17 13.41
C PRO A 143 9.59 11.71 13.63
N GLY A 144 10.31 11.05 14.54
CA GLY A 144 9.88 9.76 15.07
C GLY A 144 8.56 9.94 15.82
N GLN A 145 7.57 9.15 15.45
CA GLN A 145 6.24 9.20 16.05
C GLN A 145 6.19 8.42 17.37
N ASP A 146 5.22 8.76 18.23
CA ASP A 146 4.92 7.94 19.41
C ASP A 146 4.61 6.50 18.96
N LYS A 147 5.24 5.51 19.62
CA LYS A 147 5.04 4.10 19.30
C LYS A 147 3.59 3.64 19.50
N PHE A 148 2.83 4.33 20.37
CA PHE A 148 1.42 4.03 20.60
C PHE A 148 0.52 4.38 19.39
N LEU A 149 0.99 5.23 18.47
CA LEU A 149 0.28 5.51 17.21
C LEU A 149 0.24 4.29 16.28
N ASP A 150 1.13 3.30 16.46
CA ASP A 150 1.27 2.11 15.61
C ASP A 150 1.34 2.47 14.11
N LEU A 151 2.02 3.58 13.78
CA LEU A 151 2.24 4.04 12.41
C LEU A 151 3.33 3.22 11.70
N PRO A 152 3.32 3.18 10.35
CA PRO A 152 4.40 2.64 9.54
C PRO A 152 5.77 3.26 9.84
N PHE A 153 6.81 2.70 9.21
CA PHE A 153 8.14 3.31 9.29
C PHE A 153 8.08 4.75 8.76
N PRO A 154 8.74 5.73 9.43
CA PRO A 154 8.65 7.13 9.02
C PRO A 154 9.02 7.33 7.54
N MET A 155 8.30 8.23 6.88
CA MET A 155 8.52 8.62 5.48
C MET A 155 9.83 9.43 5.33
N ASN A 156 10.97 8.90 5.78
CA ASN A 156 12.28 9.53 5.63
C ASN A 156 13.14 8.74 4.64
N PHE A 157 13.79 9.47 3.73
CA PHE A 157 14.52 8.90 2.60
C PHE A 157 15.93 8.42 2.97
N ASN A 158 16.25 8.42 4.26
CA ASN A 158 17.58 8.17 4.79
C ASN A 158 18.17 6.83 4.38
N MET A 159 17.32 5.81 4.24
CA MET A 159 17.76 4.50 3.80
C MET A 159 18.31 4.57 2.38
N TRP A 160 17.66 5.30 1.48
CA TRP A 160 18.08 5.42 0.08
C TRP A 160 19.19 6.43 -0.11
N HIS A 161 19.18 7.54 0.64
CA HIS A 161 20.26 8.52 0.62
C HIS A 161 21.60 7.92 1.03
N GLU A 162 21.60 6.88 1.87
CA GLU A 162 22.81 6.19 2.33
C GLU A 162 23.18 4.95 1.49
N ASP A 163 22.22 4.39 0.73
CA ASP A 163 22.36 3.14 0.00
C ASP A 163 23.08 3.35 -1.34
N LYS A 164 24.03 2.46 -1.66
CA LYS A 164 24.74 2.41 -2.95
C LYS A 164 24.28 1.24 -3.83
N SER A 165 23.22 0.55 -3.41
CA SER A 165 22.67 -0.54 -4.19
C SER A 165 22.00 0.01 -5.44
N LYS A 166 22.03 -0.79 -6.52
CA LYS A 166 21.30 -0.46 -7.76
C LYS A 166 19.83 -0.15 -7.46
N LEU A 167 19.17 -0.96 -6.64
CA LEU A 167 17.78 -0.77 -6.29
C LEU A 167 17.53 0.55 -5.53
N GLY A 168 18.41 0.92 -4.59
CA GLY A 168 18.33 2.19 -3.87
C GLY A 168 18.40 3.38 -4.83
N LEU A 169 19.31 3.33 -5.80
CA LEU A 169 19.40 4.33 -6.86
C LEU A 169 18.13 4.37 -7.74
N GLU A 170 17.61 3.21 -8.17
CA GLU A 170 16.36 3.16 -8.95
C GLU A 170 15.19 3.80 -8.19
N LYS A 171 15.02 3.49 -6.89
CA LYS A 171 14.01 4.12 -6.04
C LYS A 171 14.14 5.65 -6.00
N LEU A 172 15.36 6.15 -5.86
CA LEU A 172 15.61 7.60 -5.88
C LEU A 172 15.23 8.24 -7.23
N LYS A 173 15.42 7.56 -8.36
CA LYS A 173 15.01 8.07 -9.68
C LYS A 173 13.49 8.27 -9.77
N PHE A 174 12.69 7.36 -9.22
CA PHE A 174 11.22 7.50 -9.17
C PHE A 174 10.80 8.79 -8.45
N TYR A 175 11.35 9.03 -7.25
CA TYR A 175 11.00 10.22 -6.46
C TYR A 175 11.61 11.50 -7.02
N TYR A 176 12.80 11.44 -7.62
CA TYR A 176 13.35 12.58 -8.36
C TYR A 176 12.43 12.97 -9.51
N ASN A 177 11.94 11.99 -10.28
CA ASN A 177 10.99 12.26 -11.37
C ASN A 177 9.66 12.87 -10.86
N TYR A 178 9.18 12.46 -9.69
CA TYR A 178 8.03 13.09 -9.04
C TYR A 178 8.27 14.58 -8.79
N PHE A 179 9.38 14.93 -8.13
CA PHE A 179 9.71 16.34 -7.88
C PHE A 179 9.99 17.12 -9.15
N ASN A 180 10.67 16.51 -10.12
CA ASN A 180 10.92 17.13 -11.43
C ASN A 180 9.63 17.45 -12.17
N SER A 181 8.67 16.52 -12.15
CA SER A 181 7.35 16.75 -12.76
C SER A 181 6.57 17.86 -12.05
N GLN A 182 6.68 17.98 -10.73
CA GLN A 182 6.02 19.03 -9.95
C GLN A 182 6.70 20.39 -10.15
N CYS A 183 8.02 20.41 -10.27
CA CYS A 183 8.82 21.61 -10.55
C CYS A 183 8.56 22.19 -11.96
N SER A 184 8.31 21.32 -12.94
CA SER A 184 8.22 21.70 -14.36
C SER A 184 6.82 22.06 -14.83
N MET A 185 5.79 21.85 -14.00
CA MET A 185 4.39 22.03 -14.37
C MET A 185 3.72 23.09 -13.48
N PRO A 186 2.61 23.71 -13.95
CA PRO A 186 1.79 24.55 -13.07
C PRO A 186 1.37 23.79 -11.82
N GLU A 187 1.17 24.53 -10.74
CA GLU A 187 0.77 23.96 -9.47
C GLU A 187 -0.53 23.17 -9.62
N ASP A 188 -0.47 21.91 -9.17
CA ASP A 188 -1.57 20.97 -9.18
C ASP A 188 -2.26 21.05 -7.82
N GLU A 189 -3.46 21.65 -7.78
CA GLU A 189 -4.26 21.82 -6.55
C GLU A 189 -5.27 20.69 -6.33
N ARG A 190 -5.16 19.58 -7.07
CA ARG A 190 -6.09 18.45 -6.92
C ARG A 190 -6.02 17.84 -5.53
N TYR A 191 -7.10 17.16 -5.16
CA TYR A 191 -7.19 16.44 -3.89
C TYR A 191 -6.80 14.97 -4.03
N ILE A 192 -6.28 14.43 -2.94
CA ILE A 192 -6.11 13.01 -2.69
C ILE A 192 -6.83 12.72 -1.37
N SER A 193 -7.71 11.72 -1.38
CA SER A 193 -8.50 11.32 -0.22
C SER A 193 -7.98 9.99 0.33
N PHE A 194 -7.80 9.91 1.64
CA PHE A 194 -7.41 8.71 2.37
C PHE A 194 -8.55 8.32 3.29
N GLU A 195 -9.08 7.12 3.12
CA GLU A 195 -10.21 6.62 3.90
C GLU A 195 -9.83 5.34 4.63
N ARG A 196 -10.05 5.30 5.95
CA ARG A 196 -10.01 4.07 6.72
C ARG A 196 -11.42 3.49 6.78
N LYS A 197 -11.59 2.30 6.22
CA LYS A 197 -12.81 1.49 6.35
C LYS A 197 -12.73 0.68 7.64
N PHE A 198 -13.86 0.59 8.33
CA PHE A 198 -13.96 -0.13 9.60
C PHE A 198 -15.37 -0.71 9.75
N ILE A 199 -15.45 -1.91 10.30
CA ILE A 199 -16.70 -2.48 10.83
C ILE A 199 -16.49 -2.89 12.29
N SER A 200 -17.54 -2.83 13.10
CA SER A 200 -17.43 -3.19 14.52
C SER A 200 -17.03 -4.65 14.71
N GLU A 201 -16.43 -4.99 15.86
CA GLU A 201 -16.11 -6.39 16.18
C GLU A 201 -17.36 -7.29 16.20
N LEU A 202 -18.49 -6.74 16.64
CA LEU A 202 -19.77 -7.44 16.61
C LEU A 202 -20.21 -7.76 15.18
N ASP A 203 -20.17 -6.78 14.28
CA ASP A 203 -20.52 -6.98 12.87
C ASP A 203 -19.55 -7.97 12.21
N TYR A 204 -18.25 -7.80 12.48
CA TYR A 204 -17.19 -8.68 11.97
C TYR A 204 -17.42 -10.15 12.36
N ASP A 205 -17.76 -10.40 13.63
CA ASP A 205 -18.01 -11.75 14.13
C ASP A 205 -19.32 -12.34 13.58
N ASN A 206 -20.29 -11.50 13.21
CA ASN A 206 -21.55 -11.94 12.60
C ASN A 206 -21.46 -12.19 11.08
N LEU A 207 -20.43 -11.69 10.38
CA LEU A 207 -20.27 -11.85 8.92
C LEU A 207 -20.35 -13.30 8.43
N GLU A 208 -19.93 -14.28 9.23
CA GLU A 208 -20.10 -15.70 8.85
C GLU A 208 -21.58 -16.05 8.63
N ASN A 209 -22.45 -15.62 9.53
CA ASN A 209 -23.87 -15.91 9.45
C ASN A 209 -24.57 -14.93 8.51
N ASP A 210 -24.24 -13.66 8.58
CA ASP A 210 -24.94 -12.61 7.83
C ASP A 210 -24.60 -12.63 6.34
N VAL A 211 -23.40 -13.08 5.99
CA VAL A 211 -22.90 -13.09 4.61
C VAL A 211 -22.57 -14.51 4.16
N TRP A 212 -21.54 -15.14 4.70
CA TRP A 212 -20.91 -16.29 4.04
C TRP A 212 -21.76 -17.56 4.04
N SER A 213 -22.54 -17.81 5.11
CA SER A 213 -23.34 -19.02 5.26
C SER A 213 -24.76 -18.91 4.71
N ASN A 214 -25.22 -17.70 4.38
CA ASN A 214 -26.62 -17.43 4.03
C ASN A 214 -26.80 -16.61 2.73
N SER A 215 -25.73 -16.11 2.10
CA SER A 215 -25.85 -15.33 0.87
C SER A 215 -26.15 -16.19 -0.36
N ASP A 216 -27.35 -16.02 -0.91
CA ASP A 216 -27.79 -16.58 -2.20
C ASP A 216 -27.26 -15.81 -3.43
N THR A 217 -26.53 -14.71 -3.22
CA THR A 217 -25.87 -13.95 -4.29
C THR A 217 -25.02 -14.86 -5.15
N THR A 218 -25.30 -14.89 -6.45
CA THR A 218 -24.56 -15.67 -7.43
C THR A 218 -23.21 -15.02 -7.73
N LEU A 219 -22.18 -15.83 -7.95
CA LEU A 219 -20.85 -15.34 -8.33
C LEU A 219 -20.90 -14.48 -9.61
N THR A 220 -20.20 -13.36 -9.59
CA THR A 220 -20.09 -12.41 -10.72
C THR A 220 -19.12 -12.89 -11.79
N SER A 221 -18.99 -12.14 -12.88
CA SER A 221 -18.08 -12.51 -13.98
C SER A 221 -16.62 -12.32 -13.59
N VAL A 222 -15.76 -13.20 -14.09
CA VAL A 222 -14.30 -13.13 -13.93
C VAL A 222 -13.62 -13.05 -15.30
N PHE A 223 -12.66 -12.16 -15.42
CA PHE A 223 -11.80 -12.00 -16.59
C PHE A 223 -10.35 -12.21 -16.18
N PHE A 224 -9.62 -13.10 -16.85
CA PHE A 224 -8.22 -13.35 -16.56
C PHE A 224 -7.32 -12.56 -17.51
N ASP A 225 -6.24 -11.99 -16.96
CA ASP A 225 -5.16 -11.39 -17.72
C ASP A 225 -3.82 -11.95 -17.25
N GLU A 226 -3.08 -12.57 -18.17
CA GLU A 226 -1.80 -13.23 -17.84
C GLU A 226 -0.62 -12.27 -17.89
N LYS A 227 -0.73 -11.15 -18.61
CA LYS A 227 0.41 -10.29 -18.97
C LYS A 227 0.28 -8.86 -18.48
N GLY A 228 -0.95 -8.37 -18.33
CA GLY A 228 -1.22 -7.03 -17.84
C GLY A 228 -0.85 -6.84 -16.37
N ARG A 229 -0.98 -5.61 -15.91
CA ARG A 229 -0.76 -5.23 -14.51
C ARG A 229 -1.97 -4.52 -13.94
N ILE A 230 -2.12 -4.55 -12.62
CA ILE A 230 -3.28 -3.98 -11.92
C ILE A 230 -3.34 -2.46 -12.15
N GLU A 231 -2.20 -1.77 -12.04
CA GLU A 231 -2.08 -0.33 -12.18
C GLU A 231 -2.29 0.20 -13.62
N GLU A 232 -2.47 -0.71 -14.59
CA GLU A 232 -2.80 -0.38 -15.98
C GLU A 232 -4.31 -0.46 -16.26
N ASP A 233 -5.10 -0.96 -15.31
CA ASP A 233 -6.56 -1.12 -15.47
C ASP A 233 -7.32 0.10 -14.95
N GLU A 234 -7.18 1.22 -15.64
CA GLU A 234 -7.83 2.48 -15.29
C GLU A 234 -9.36 2.35 -15.22
N GLY A 235 -10.00 3.12 -14.31
CA GLY A 235 -11.44 3.04 -14.04
C GLY A 235 -11.90 1.83 -13.20
N SER A 236 -10.96 1.04 -12.68
CA SER A 236 -11.24 -0.08 -11.78
C SER A 236 -10.93 0.25 -10.31
N LEU A 237 -11.48 -0.56 -9.40
CA LEU A 237 -11.01 -0.61 -8.01
C LEU A 237 -9.74 -1.47 -7.95
N MET A 238 -8.59 -0.82 -7.83
CA MET A 238 -7.28 -1.47 -7.87
C MET A 238 -6.87 -1.98 -6.48
N VAL A 239 -6.53 -3.27 -6.37
CA VAL A 239 -6.10 -3.85 -5.10
C VAL A 239 -4.61 -3.65 -4.88
N ASP A 240 -4.27 -3.04 -3.74
CA ASP A 240 -2.92 -3.04 -3.17
C ASP A 240 -2.77 -4.26 -2.25
N PHE A 241 -1.78 -5.12 -2.54
CA PHE A 241 -1.46 -6.31 -1.75
C PHE A 241 -0.65 -5.93 -0.51
N ALA A 242 -1.32 -5.15 0.34
CA ALA A 242 -0.68 -4.37 1.38
C ALA A 242 -0.06 -5.22 2.48
N ASN A 243 0.91 -4.63 3.17
CA ASN A 243 1.23 -4.99 4.53
C ASN A 243 0.20 -4.38 5.49
N LYS A 244 0.00 -4.99 6.67
CA LYS A 244 -0.86 -4.41 7.72
C LYS A 244 -0.39 -3.01 8.16
N PHE A 245 0.90 -2.71 8.00
CA PHE A 245 1.41 -1.34 7.99
C PHE A 245 1.53 -0.90 6.54
N ILE A 246 0.61 -0.06 6.08
CA ILE A 246 0.52 0.32 4.66
C ILE A 246 1.85 0.89 4.14
N GLY A 247 2.17 0.55 2.89
CA GLY A 247 3.44 0.86 2.24
C GLY A 247 4.56 -0.15 2.58
N GLY A 248 4.35 -1.03 3.56
CA GLY A 248 5.23 -2.16 3.85
C GLY A 248 6.70 -1.77 3.99
N GLY A 249 7.52 -2.32 3.09
CA GLY A 249 8.96 -2.07 3.03
C GLY A 249 9.36 -0.91 2.12
N CYS A 250 8.45 -0.02 1.72
CA CYS A 250 8.74 1.01 0.71
C CYS A 250 9.94 1.85 1.14
N MET A 251 9.91 2.43 2.35
CA MET A 251 11.00 3.19 3.01
C MET A 251 12.23 2.35 3.42
N ASN A 252 12.31 1.10 2.99
CA ASN A 252 13.40 0.18 3.27
C ASN A 252 13.76 -0.65 2.01
N LEU A 253 14.07 -1.94 2.16
CA LEU A 253 14.49 -2.83 1.07
C LEU A 253 13.33 -3.48 0.29
N GLY A 254 12.07 -3.29 0.69
CA GLY A 254 10.91 -3.90 0.02
C GLY A 254 10.74 -3.35 -1.40
N CYS A 255 10.44 -4.20 -2.37
CA CYS A 255 10.18 -3.78 -3.76
C CYS A 255 9.31 -4.79 -4.50
N VAL A 256 8.27 -5.28 -3.85
CA VAL A 256 7.24 -6.12 -4.48
C VAL A 256 6.05 -5.24 -4.90
N GLN A 257 4.87 -5.81 -5.10
CA GLN A 257 3.73 -5.08 -5.68
C GLN A 257 3.36 -3.78 -4.93
N GLU A 258 3.17 -3.83 -3.61
CA GLU A 258 2.84 -2.65 -2.78
C GLU A 258 3.92 -1.56 -2.90
N GLU A 259 5.20 -1.91 -2.72
CA GLU A 259 6.26 -0.89 -2.76
C GLU A 259 6.47 -0.32 -4.16
N ILE A 260 6.31 -1.11 -5.22
CA ILE A 260 6.35 -0.61 -6.61
C ILE A 260 5.21 0.38 -6.84
N LEU A 261 4.02 0.12 -6.32
CA LEU A 261 2.89 1.03 -6.41
C LEU A 261 3.24 2.39 -5.76
N PHE A 262 3.86 2.37 -4.58
CA PHE A 262 4.30 3.57 -3.86
C PHE A 262 5.45 4.31 -4.56
N LEU A 263 6.22 3.66 -5.45
CA LEU A 263 7.23 4.31 -6.29
C LEU A 263 6.62 5.04 -7.49
N ILE A 264 5.64 4.44 -8.16
CA ILE A 264 5.02 5.04 -9.36
C ILE A 264 3.87 6.00 -9.02
N TYR A 265 3.28 5.89 -7.82
CA TYR A 265 2.32 6.81 -7.21
C TYR A 265 2.87 7.38 -5.89
N PRO A 266 3.87 8.29 -5.89
CA PRO A 266 4.50 8.77 -4.65
C PRO A 266 3.54 9.46 -3.67
N GLU A 267 2.39 9.94 -4.11
CA GLU A 267 1.37 10.52 -3.21
C GLU A 267 0.79 9.52 -2.21
N LEU A 268 0.88 8.21 -2.51
CA LEU A 268 0.52 7.17 -1.56
C LEU A 268 1.39 7.20 -0.30
N LEU A 269 2.61 7.77 -0.36
CA LEU A 269 3.51 7.86 0.79
C LEU A 269 2.88 8.62 1.97
N MET A 270 1.94 9.54 1.72
CA MET A 270 1.22 10.24 2.78
C MET A 270 0.49 9.28 3.73
N ALA A 271 0.07 8.10 3.25
CA ALA A 271 -0.56 7.08 4.07
C ALA A 271 0.35 6.57 5.21
N LEU A 272 1.68 6.68 5.08
CA LEU A 272 2.61 6.29 6.15
C LEU A 272 2.53 7.19 7.38
N ILE A 273 2.05 8.43 7.21
CA ILE A 273 1.86 9.38 8.31
C ILE A 273 0.45 9.28 8.88
N LEU A 274 -0.54 9.04 7.99
CA LEU A 274 -1.96 9.09 8.35
C LEU A 274 -2.51 7.78 8.91
N CYS A 275 -1.99 6.64 8.48
CA CYS A 275 -2.65 5.36 8.66
C CYS A 275 -1.87 4.44 9.61
N PRO A 276 -2.31 4.30 10.89
CA PRO A 276 -1.85 3.24 11.77
C PRO A 276 -2.01 1.84 11.16
N LYS A 277 -1.40 0.84 11.80
CA LYS A 277 -1.58 -0.57 11.46
C LYS A 277 -3.06 -0.93 11.30
N MET A 278 -3.41 -1.61 10.21
CA MET A 278 -4.72 -2.19 10.00
C MET A 278 -4.94 -3.39 10.92
N GLU A 279 -6.10 -3.42 11.57
CA GLU A 279 -6.64 -4.59 12.27
C GLU A 279 -7.46 -5.49 11.31
N LYS A 280 -7.89 -6.67 11.77
CA LYS A 280 -8.56 -7.68 10.92
C LYS A 280 -9.84 -7.17 10.23
N ASN A 281 -10.50 -6.19 10.85
CA ASN A 281 -11.78 -5.60 10.50
C ASN A 281 -11.65 -4.21 9.85
N GLU A 282 -10.47 -3.90 9.32
CA GLU A 282 -10.18 -2.61 8.68
C GLU A 282 -9.64 -2.78 7.27
N ALA A 283 -9.77 -1.75 6.44
CA ALA A 283 -9.05 -1.60 5.18
C ALA A 283 -8.72 -0.11 4.96
N ILE A 284 -7.80 0.19 4.05
CA ILE A 284 -7.50 1.58 3.66
C ILE A 284 -7.84 1.75 2.19
N MET A 285 -8.58 2.80 1.85
CA MET A 285 -8.83 3.19 0.48
C MET A 285 -8.18 4.55 0.20
N ILE A 286 -7.63 4.72 -1.00
CA ILE A 286 -6.97 5.97 -1.39
C ILE A 286 -7.48 6.36 -2.78
N LYS A 287 -8.06 7.56 -2.91
CA LYS A 287 -8.63 8.09 -4.15
C LYS A 287 -7.89 9.34 -4.61
N GLY A 288 -7.68 9.48 -5.91
CA GLY A 288 -7.03 10.65 -6.49
C GLY A 288 -5.52 10.65 -6.71
N PRO A 289 -4.70 9.64 -6.36
CA PRO A 289 -3.25 9.73 -6.57
C PRO A 289 -2.89 9.67 -8.06
N LYS A 290 -1.90 10.47 -8.47
CA LYS A 290 -1.37 10.53 -9.84
C LYS A 290 -0.20 9.56 -10.03
N ARG A 291 -0.12 8.95 -11.20
CA ARG A 291 1.04 8.17 -11.62
C ARG A 291 2.09 9.10 -12.22
N TYR A 292 3.34 8.98 -11.77
CA TYR A 292 4.43 9.83 -12.25
C TYR A 292 5.44 9.10 -13.14
N SER A 293 5.55 7.77 -12.99
CA SER A 293 6.68 7.03 -13.53
C SER A 293 6.27 5.72 -14.21
N ASN A 294 7.04 5.37 -15.24
CA ASN A 294 7.08 4.06 -15.86
C ASN A 294 8.15 3.18 -15.19
N TYR A 295 7.94 1.87 -15.25
CA TYR A 295 8.89 0.92 -14.69
C TYR A 295 8.93 -0.41 -15.44
N THR A 296 10.04 -1.12 -15.28
CA THR A 296 10.18 -2.54 -15.65
C THR A 296 10.73 -3.35 -14.46
N GLY A 297 10.72 -4.67 -14.59
CA GLY A 297 11.20 -5.58 -13.55
C GLY A 297 10.25 -5.73 -12.35
N TYR A 298 10.73 -6.45 -11.34
CA TYR A 298 10.01 -6.74 -10.10
C TYR A 298 11.00 -7.14 -8.99
N GLY A 299 10.76 -6.76 -7.74
CA GLY A 299 11.71 -7.06 -6.66
C GLY A 299 13.02 -6.31 -6.86
N PHE A 300 14.14 -7.04 -6.78
CA PHE A 300 15.47 -6.46 -6.94
C PHE A 300 15.82 -6.07 -8.39
N SER A 301 15.00 -6.44 -9.39
CA SER A 301 15.18 -6.03 -10.78
C SER A 301 14.33 -4.83 -11.20
N THR A 302 13.58 -4.23 -10.27
CA THR A 302 12.76 -3.04 -10.56
C THR A 302 13.65 -1.88 -11.02
N GLU A 303 13.29 -1.30 -12.16
CA GLU A 303 14.01 -0.18 -12.78
C GLU A 303 13.03 0.91 -13.22
N TYR A 304 13.44 2.16 -13.01
CA TYR A 304 12.75 3.33 -13.54
C TYR A 304 13.01 3.43 -15.05
N THR A 305 11.95 3.60 -15.84
CA THR A 305 12.05 3.63 -17.31
C THR A 305 11.58 4.93 -17.95
N GLY A 306 11.30 5.96 -17.15
CA GLY A 306 10.93 7.30 -17.64
C GLY A 306 9.65 7.85 -17.01
N PRO A 307 9.30 9.11 -17.32
CA PRO A 307 8.07 9.73 -16.83
C PRO A 307 6.83 9.04 -17.40
N PHE A 308 5.73 9.12 -16.67
CA PHE A 308 4.40 8.73 -17.10
C PHE A 308 3.51 9.97 -17.20
N ASP A 309 2.87 10.13 -18.35
CA ASP A 309 1.96 11.25 -18.64
C ASP A 309 0.52 10.82 -18.28
N ASP A 310 0.16 11.02 -17.02
CA ASP A 310 -1.15 10.65 -16.48
C ASP A 310 -2.22 11.66 -16.88
N LYS A 311 -3.14 11.22 -17.75
CA LYS A 311 -4.21 12.05 -18.35
C LYS A 311 -5.60 11.66 -17.87
N GLN A 312 -5.69 10.99 -16.73
CA GLN A 312 -6.99 10.60 -16.17
C GLN A 312 -7.86 11.83 -15.86
N PRO A 313 -9.19 11.71 -16.02
CA PRO A 313 -10.11 12.79 -15.71
C PRO A 313 -10.14 13.07 -14.20
N LEU A 314 -10.58 14.28 -13.86
CA LEU A 314 -10.90 14.66 -12.49
C LEU A 314 -12.38 14.41 -12.21
N ASP A 315 -12.69 13.94 -11.01
CA ASP A 315 -14.05 13.85 -10.48
C ASP A 315 -14.55 15.22 -9.97
N SER A 316 -15.79 15.26 -9.45
CA SER A 316 -16.42 16.48 -8.95
C SER A 316 -15.72 17.11 -7.75
N ASP A 317 -14.90 16.33 -7.02
CA ASP A 317 -14.13 16.79 -5.86
C ASP A 317 -12.69 17.17 -6.25
N SER A 318 -12.42 17.32 -7.56
CA SER A 318 -11.09 17.61 -8.11
C SER A 318 -10.06 16.56 -7.74
N ARG A 319 -10.42 15.27 -7.80
CA ARG A 319 -9.48 14.14 -7.63
C ARG A 319 -9.37 13.38 -8.94
N ILE A 320 -8.21 12.82 -9.23
CA ILE A 320 -8.09 11.86 -10.33
C ILE A 320 -9.04 10.68 -10.09
N GLU A 321 -9.76 10.25 -11.13
CA GLU A 321 -10.71 9.13 -11.07
C GLU A 321 -9.98 7.77 -11.00
N ARG A 322 -9.26 7.57 -9.90
CA ARG A 322 -8.49 6.37 -9.59
C ARG A 322 -8.64 6.08 -8.10
N VAL A 323 -8.93 4.83 -7.78
CA VAL A 323 -9.08 4.39 -6.38
C VAL A 323 -8.33 3.09 -6.13
N PHE A 324 -7.58 3.08 -5.04
CA PHE A 324 -6.89 1.91 -4.52
C PHE A 324 -7.60 1.41 -3.26
N THR A 325 -7.61 0.08 -3.06
CA THR A 325 -7.92 -0.54 -1.78
C THR A 325 -6.73 -1.37 -1.30
N ALA A 326 -6.17 -0.98 -0.15
CA ALA A 326 -5.12 -1.70 0.54
C ALA A 326 -5.73 -2.69 1.54
N ILE A 327 -5.46 -3.98 1.32
CA ILE A 327 -5.85 -5.07 2.21
C ILE A 327 -4.67 -5.99 2.51
N ASP A 328 -4.44 -6.27 3.78
CA ASP A 328 -3.33 -7.12 4.20
C ASP A 328 -3.74 -8.59 4.31
N ALA A 329 -2.97 -9.50 3.71
CA ALA A 329 -3.18 -10.96 3.81
C ALA A 329 -2.50 -11.54 5.07
N ILE A 330 -2.92 -12.75 5.49
CA ILE A 330 -2.21 -13.50 6.52
C ILE A 330 -0.88 -14.00 5.94
N TYR A 331 0.21 -13.82 6.70
CA TYR A 331 1.51 -14.42 6.39
C TYR A 331 1.57 -15.89 6.85
N PHE A 332 1.64 -16.83 5.92
CA PHE A 332 1.78 -18.27 6.20
C PHE A 332 3.26 -18.68 6.08
N GLY A 333 4.04 -18.42 7.13
CA GLY A 333 5.48 -18.68 7.15
C GLY A 333 5.87 -20.14 6.82
N SER A 334 7.11 -20.34 6.38
CA SER A 334 7.62 -21.63 5.84
C SER A 334 7.60 -22.82 6.81
N THR A 335 7.47 -22.58 8.12
CA THR A 335 7.37 -23.62 9.15
C THR A 335 5.93 -23.90 9.58
N GLN A 336 4.98 -23.04 9.20
CA GLN A 336 3.57 -23.30 9.44
C GLN A 336 3.10 -24.37 8.47
N HIS A 337 2.26 -25.26 8.96
CA HIS A 337 1.62 -26.25 8.12
C HIS A 337 0.82 -25.54 7.03
N GLU A 338 1.15 -25.80 5.76
CA GLU A 338 0.47 -25.31 4.56
C GLU A 338 -1.07 -25.39 4.68
N TYR A 339 -1.57 -26.37 5.43
CA TYR A 339 -2.98 -26.59 5.75
C TYR A 339 -3.65 -25.48 6.58
N SER A 340 -2.90 -24.68 7.33
CA SER A 340 -3.44 -23.68 8.26
C SER A 340 -4.26 -22.61 7.56
N GLN A 341 -3.92 -22.27 6.32
CA GLN A 341 -4.69 -21.33 5.50
C GLN A 341 -6.07 -21.86 5.10
N PHE A 342 -6.21 -23.18 4.97
CA PHE A 342 -7.49 -23.83 4.67
C PHE A 342 -8.35 -24.02 5.93
N GLY A 343 -7.86 -23.67 7.11
CA GLY A 343 -8.65 -23.68 8.34
C GLY A 343 -9.76 -22.63 8.29
N LYS A 344 -10.96 -22.98 8.80
CA LYS A 344 -12.14 -22.09 8.84
C LYS A 344 -11.82 -20.67 9.33
N LYS A 345 -11.02 -20.53 10.40
CA LYS A 345 -10.63 -19.23 10.96
C LYS A 345 -9.85 -18.36 9.96
N SER A 346 -8.90 -18.97 9.25
CA SER A 346 -8.09 -18.29 8.24
C SER A 346 -8.93 -17.89 7.03
N ILE A 347 -9.78 -18.82 6.55
CA ILE A 347 -10.71 -18.55 5.44
C ILE A 347 -11.63 -17.37 5.78
N LEU A 348 -12.26 -17.38 6.96
CA LEU A 348 -13.15 -16.30 7.40
C LEU A 348 -12.42 -14.96 7.54
N ARG A 349 -11.21 -14.95 8.10
CA ARG A 349 -10.42 -13.72 8.22
C ARG A 349 -10.17 -13.09 6.86
N GLU A 350 -9.70 -13.89 5.91
CA GLU A 350 -9.36 -13.39 4.57
C GLU A 350 -10.60 -12.98 3.78
N LEU A 351 -11.72 -13.72 3.90
CA LEU A 351 -13.03 -13.35 3.35
C LEU A 351 -13.50 -12.00 3.91
N ASN A 352 -13.49 -11.83 5.22
CA ASN A 352 -13.93 -10.60 5.87
C ASN A 352 -13.04 -9.41 5.49
N LYS A 353 -11.72 -9.60 5.46
CA LYS A 353 -10.77 -8.56 5.04
C LYS A 353 -11.03 -8.10 3.60
N ALA A 354 -11.17 -9.04 2.66
CA ALA A 354 -11.49 -8.74 1.28
C ALA A 354 -12.85 -8.05 1.13
N LEU A 355 -13.88 -8.54 1.85
CA LEU A 355 -15.21 -7.92 1.87
C LEU A 355 -15.16 -6.46 2.30
N ILE A 356 -14.42 -6.14 3.36
CA ILE A 356 -14.29 -4.78 3.88
C ILE A 356 -13.57 -3.88 2.87
N GLY A 357 -12.47 -4.36 2.27
CA GLY A 357 -11.72 -3.59 1.28
C GLY A 357 -12.44 -3.38 -0.06
N PHE A 358 -13.31 -4.31 -0.46
CA PHE A 358 -14.02 -4.22 -1.73
C PHE A 358 -15.32 -3.40 -1.67
N THR A 359 -15.58 -2.76 -0.54
CA THR A 359 -16.65 -1.75 -0.41
C THR A 359 -16.39 -0.56 -1.34
N LYS A 360 -17.37 0.32 -1.49
CA LYS A 360 -17.23 1.56 -2.29
C LYS A 360 -16.46 2.63 -1.54
N PHE A 361 -15.80 3.53 -2.26
CA PHE A 361 -15.25 4.73 -1.64
C PHE A 361 -16.41 5.58 -1.11
N SER A 362 -16.26 6.20 0.07
CA SER A 362 -17.35 7.01 0.63
C SER A 362 -17.69 8.18 -0.30
N GLY A 363 -18.99 8.34 -0.60
CA GLY A 363 -19.49 9.34 -1.54
C GLY A 363 -19.80 8.82 -2.95
N GLU A 364 -19.40 7.59 -3.30
CA GLU A 364 -19.77 6.98 -4.58
C GLU A 364 -21.24 6.53 -4.61
N GLU A 365 -21.88 6.66 -5.76
CA GLU A 365 -23.26 6.22 -6.00
C GLU A 365 -23.37 4.69 -5.97
N ASP A 366 -24.55 4.15 -5.64
CA ASP A 366 -24.75 2.70 -5.48
C ASP A 366 -24.72 1.92 -6.81
N ASP A 367 -24.94 2.62 -7.93
CA ASP A 367 -24.96 2.02 -9.27
C ASP A 367 -23.54 1.95 -9.90
N ASP A 368 -22.57 2.70 -9.37
CA ASP A 368 -21.18 2.73 -9.86
C ASP A 368 -20.33 1.59 -9.28
N LYS A 369 -20.58 0.38 -9.78
CA LYS A 369 -19.81 -0.81 -9.39
C LYS A 369 -18.59 -0.97 -10.28
N MET A 370 -17.52 -0.26 -9.95
CA MET A 370 -16.21 -0.47 -10.57
C MET A 370 -15.84 -1.96 -10.56
N VAL A 371 -15.28 -2.43 -11.67
CA VAL A 371 -14.64 -3.75 -11.76
C VAL A 371 -13.53 -3.81 -10.71
N LEU A 372 -13.40 -4.94 -10.03
CA LEU A 372 -12.28 -5.18 -9.12
C LEU A 372 -11.07 -5.67 -9.91
N SER A 373 -9.96 -4.96 -9.83
CA SER A 373 -8.70 -5.34 -10.46
C SER A 373 -7.71 -5.81 -9.42
N THR A 374 -7.45 -7.12 -9.44
CA THR A 374 -6.68 -7.82 -8.42
C THR A 374 -5.87 -8.98 -9.01
N GLY A 375 -5.23 -9.79 -8.19
CA GLY A 375 -4.46 -10.94 -8.61
C GLY A 375 -4.08 -11.82 -7.42
N ASN A 376 -2.83 -12.27 -7.42
CA ASN A 376 -2.26 -13.23 -6.45
C ASN A 376 -2.03 -12.64 -5.04
N TRP A 377 -3.06 -12.01 -4.47
CA TRP A 377 -3.06 -11.36 -3.15
C TRP A 377 -2.59 -12.33 -2.04
N GLY A 378 -1.46 -12.01 -1.43
CA GLY A 378 -0.86 -12.81 -0.36
C GLY A 378 -0.22 -14.12 -0.80
N CYS A 379 -0.09 -14.39 -2.10
CA CYS A 379 0.45 -15.67 -2.61
C CYS A 379 1.96 -15.68 -2.90
N GLY A 380 2.59 -14.50 -2.90
CA GLY A 380 4.04 -14.33 -3.05
C GLY A 380 4.78 -14.56 -1.73
N VAL A 381 5.38 -13.50 -1.18
CA VAL A 381 6.12 -13.54 0.09
C VAL A 381 5.29 -14.12 1.24
N PHE A 382 3.97 -13.92 1.22
CA PHE A 382 3.06 -14.37 2.28
C PHE A 382 2.59 -15.82 2.13
N ASN A 383 3.00 -16.49 1.05
CA ASN A 383 2.88 -17.94 0.86
C ASN A 383 1.43 -18.49 0.95
N GLY A 384 0.45 -17.68 0.53
CA GLY A 384 -0.92 -18.12 0.32
C GLY A 384 -1.11 -18.95 -0.95
N ASN A 385 -2.12 -19.82 -0.94
CA ASN A 385 -2.53 -20.66 -2.07
C ASN A 385 -3.38 -19.84 -3.06
N CYS A 386 -2.99 -19.83 -4.34
CA CYS A 386 -3.65 -19.02 -5.37
C CYS A 386 -5.12 -19.41 -5.60
N GLU A 387 -5.45 -20.71 -5.65
CA GLU A 387 -6.84 -21.16 -5.82
C GLU A 387 -7.75 -20.71 -4.67
N LEU A 388 -7.25 -20.81 -3.43
CA LEU A 388 -7.98 -20.39 -2.24
C LEU A 388 -8.19 -18.87 -2.24
N LYS A 389 -7.12 -18.11 -2.46
CA LYS A 389 -7.17 -16.64 -2.49
C LYS A 389 -8.01 -16.10 -3.63
N PHE A 390 -8.01 -16.77 -4.79
CA PHE A 390 -8.90 -16.48 -5.90
C PHE A 390 -10.38 -16.62 -5.49
N LEU A 391 -10.78 -17.77 -4.92
CA LEU A 391 -12.17 -17.99 -4.50
C LEU A 391 -12.62 -17.01 -3.41
N ILE A 392 -11.73 -16.70 -2.45
CA ILE A 392 -11.99 -15.71 -1.40
C ILE A 392 -12.30 -14.34 -2.01
N GLN A 393 -11.45 -13.86 -2.92
CA GLN A 393 -11.63 -12.57 -3.55
C GLN A 393 -12.88 -12.56 -4.45
N TRP A 394 -13.13 -13.64 -5.18
CA TRP A 394 -14.29 -13.76 -6.05
C TRP A 394 -15.61 -13.72 -5.27
N MET A 395 -15.70 -14.41 -4.14
CA MET A 395 -16.86 -14.36 -3.25
C MET A 395 -17.09 -12.94 -2.70
N ALA A 396 -16.04 -12.29 -2.20
CA ALA A 396 -16.13 -10.93 -1.66
C ALA A 396 -16.51 -9.89 -2.73
N ALA A 397 -15.93 -9.99 -3.93
CA ALA A 397 -16.27 -9.12 -5.07
C ALA A 397 -17.74 -9.33 -5.51
N SER A 398 -18.17 -10.59 -5.56
CA SER A 398 -19.54 -10.95 -5.93
C SER A 398 -20.57 -10.41 -4.95
N PHE A 399 -20.25 -10.39 -3.65
CA PHE A 399 -21.13 -9.82 -2.65
C PHE A 399 -21.43 -8.34 -2.91
N HIS A 400 -20.42 -7.57 -3.31
CA HIS A 400 -20.57 -6.17 -3.72
C HIS A 400 -21.10 -6.00 -5.15
N GLY A 401 -21.40 -7.09 -5.85
CA GLY A 401 -21.86 -7.06 -7.24
C GLY A 401 -20.80 -6.60 -8.23
N ARG A 402 -19.51 -6.69 -7.88
CA ARG A 402 -18.40 -6.31 -8.75
C ARG A 402 -17.98 -7.49 -9.62
N ASN A 403 -17.82 -7.26 -10.92
CA ASN A 403 -17.04 -8.18 -11.75
C ASN A 403 -15.57 -8.12 -11.34
N MET A 404 -14.81 -9.18 -11.58
CA MET A 404 -13.40 -9.27 -11.19
C MET A 404 -12.50 -9.46 -12.41
N LYS A 405 -11.51 -8.59 -12.57
CA LYS A 405 -10.38 -8.78 -13.47
C LYS A 405 -9.20 -9.28 -12.65
N TYR A 406 -8.75 -10.50 -12.94
CA TYR A 406 -7.73 -11.20 -12.18
C TYR A 406 -6.45 -11.34 -12.98
N PHE A 407 -5.40 -10.64 -12.55
CA PHE A 407 -4.07 -10.66 -13.13
C PHE A 407 -3.27 -11.84 -12.55
N THR A 408 -2.95 -12.83 -13.38
CA THR A 408 -2.23 -14.04 -12.94
C THR A 408 -0.72 -13.87 -12.97
N PHE A 409 -0.22 -12.84 -13.68
CA PHE A 409 1.20 -12.55 -13.89
C PHE A 409 1.97 -13.73 -14.52
N GLY A 410 1.27 -14.59 -15.27
CA GLY A 410 1.84 -15.81 -15.86
C GLY A 410 2.25 -16.87 -14.84
N ASP A 411 1.77 -16.78 -13.58
CA ASP A 411 2.11 -17.72 -12.52
C ASP A 411 1.44 -19.09 -12.76
N GLU A 412 2.26 -20.14 -12.89
CA GLU A 412 1.83 -21.53 -13.09
C GLU A 412 0.88 -22.01 -11.97
N LYS A 413 0.97 -21.44 -10.75
CA LYS A 413 0.04 -21.75 -9.65
C LYS A 413 -1.41 -21.36 -9.96
N CYS A 414 -1.63 -20.58 -11.02
CA CYS A 414 -2.95 -20.16 -11.48
C CYS A 414 -3.53 -21.04 -12.59
N GLU A 415 -2.83 -22.10 -13.03
CA GLU A 415 -3.23 -22.91 -14.20
C GLU A 415 -4.65 -23.48 -14.12
N PHE A 416 -5.16 -23.73 -12.91
CA PHE A 416 -6.49 -24.31 -12.69
C PHE A 416 -7.60 -23.29 -12.39
N LEU A 417 -7.31 -21.98 -12.34
CA LEU A 417 -8.34 -20.98 -12.01
C LEU A 417 -9.47 -20.95 -13.05
N GLY A 418 -9.17 -21.13 -14.33
CA GLY A 418 -10.17 -21.24 -15.38
C GLY A 418 -11.10 -22.46 -15.20
N GLN A 419 -10.57 -23.58 -14.72
CA GLN A 419 -11.38 -24.76 -14.38
C GLN A 419 -12.27 -24.48 -13.17
N ILE A 420 -11.75 -23.81 -12.12
CA ILE A 420 -12.55 -23.41 -10.96
C ILE A 420 -13.73 -22.54 -11.40
N VAL A 421 -13.50 -21.52 -12.25
CA VAL A 421 -14.60 -20.66 -12.76
C VAL A 421 -15.67 -21.47 -13.49
N LYS A 422 -15.27 -22.46 -14.31
CA LYS A 422 -16.20 -23.33 -15.03
C LYS A 422 -17.06 -24.17 -14.09
N GLU A 423 -16.44 -24.82 -13.10
CA GLU A 423 -17.14 -25.70 -12.15
C GLU A 423 -17.98 -24.92 -11.13
N CYS A 424 -17.59 -23.68 -10.83
CA CYS A 424 -18.30 -22.78 -9.91
C CYS A 424 -19.38 -21.92 -10.59
N LYS A 425 -19.55 -22.03 -11.92
CA LYS A 425 -20.49 -21.20 -12.68
C LYS A 425 -21.92 -21.35 -12.16
N GLY A 426 -22.57 -20.20 -11.91
CA GLY A 426 -23.96 -20.14 -11.46
C GLY A 426 -24.18 -20.49 -9.99
N LYS A 427 -23.12 -20.63 -9.20
CA LYS A 427 -23.21 -20.92 -7.76
C LYS A 427 -23.36 -19.68 -6.93
N SER A 428 -24.01 -19.83 -5.78
CA SER A 428 -24.05 -18.78 -4.78
C SER A 428 -22.77 -18.73 -3.95
N ILE A 429 -22.54 -17.58 -3.31
CA ILE A 429 -21.49 -17.38 -2.29
C ILE A 429 -21.57 -18.47 -1.22
N LYS A 430 -22.79 -18.77 -0.71
CA LYS A 430 -23.02 -19.83 0.27
C LYS A 430 -22.51 -21.19 -0.21
N GLU A 431 -22.85 -21.59 -1.43
CA GLU A 431 -22.40 -22.88 -1.98
C GLU A 431 -20.87 -22.97 -2.05
N ILE A 432 -20.19 -21.88 -2.46
CA ILE A 432 -18.73 -21.86 -2.50
C ILE A 432 -18.13 -21.90 -1.10
N TYR A 433 -18.71 -21.17 -0.15
CA TYR A 433 -18.28 -21.21 1.25
C TYR A 433 -18.37 -22.63 1.82
N GLU A 434 -19.49 -23.32 1.60
CA GLU A 434 -19.69 -24.72 2.00
C GLU A 434 -18.66 -25.66 1.34
N LEU A 435 -18.31 -25.44 0.06
CA LEU A 435 -17.27 -26.20 -0.63
C LEU A 435 -15.88 -25.98 0.01
N LEU A 436 -15.53 -24.73 0.35
CA LEU A 436 -14.27 -24.42 1.03
C LEU A 436 -14.20 -25.07 2.42
N LEU A 437 -15.29 -25.05 3.19
CA LEU A 437 -15.36 -25.75 4.48
C LEU A 437 -15.32 -27.27 4.32
N GLY A 438 -15.95 -27.81 3.28
CA GLY A 438 -15.85 -29.22 2.90
C GLY A 438 -14.41 -29.63 2.58
N HIS A 439 -13.70 -28.80 1.82
CA HIS A 439 -12.27 -29.02 1.50
C HIS A 439 -11.42 -28.98 2.77
N SER A 440 -11.65 -27.98 3.64
CA SER A 440 -11.00 -27.87 4.95
C SER A 440 -11.17 -29.13 5.78
N ALA A 441 -12.40 -29.65 5.88
CA ALA A 441 -12.71 -30.88 6.61
C ALA A 441 -12.04 -32.11 5.98
N TYR A 442 -12.05 -32.20 4.65
CA TYR A 442 -11.37 -33.26 3.91
C TYR A 442 -9.87 -33.28 4.18
N LEU A 443 -9.20 -32.14 4.10
CA LEU A 443 -7.77 -32.01 4.39
C LEU A 443 -7.47 -32.40 5.84
N LYS A 444 -8.27 -31.94 6.80
CA LYS A 444 -8.12 -32.28 8.21
C LYS A 444 -8.24 -33.78 8.48
N ALA A 445 -9.11 -34.48 7.75
CA ALA A 445 -9.27 -35.93 7.86
C ALA A 445 -8.08 -36.70 7.27
N HIS A 446 -7.43 -36.17 6.22
CA HIS A 446 -6.38 -36.87 5.47
C HIS A 446 -4.95 -36.47 5.85
N SER A 447 -4.74 -35.34 6.52
CA SER A 447 -3.42 -34.83 6.93
C SER A 447 -2.64 -35.74 7.90
N LYS A 448 -3.30 -36.72 8.52
CA LYS A 448 -2.67 -37.72 9.40
C LYS A 448 -2.23 -39.01 8.69
N THR A 449 -2.45 -39.14 7.38
CA THR A 449 -2.13 -40.37 6.63
C THR A 449 -0.76 -40.28 5.96
N LYS A 450 0.08 -41.32 6.09
CA LYS A 450 1.44 -41.39 5.49
C LYS A 450 1.44 -41.43 3.95
N SER A 451 0.29 -41.53 3.29
CA SER A 451 0.12 -41.65 1.82
C SER A 451 -0.44 -40.38 1.16
N TRP A 452 -0.43 -39.26 1.86
CA TRP A 452 -0.91 -37.98 1.37
C TRP A 452 -0.01 -37.41 0.24
N LYS A 453 -0.62 -36.74 -0.75
CA LYS A 453 0.04 -36.22 -1.95
C LYS A 453 -0.37 -34.74 -2.17
N PRO A 454 0.54 -33.84 -2.57
CA PRO A 454 0.25 -32.42 -2.83
C PRO A 454 -0.92 -32.18 -3.79
N GLU A 455 -1.09 -33.06 -4.79
CA GLU A 455 -2.24 -33.00 -5.71
C GLU A 455 -3.62 -33.13 -5.03
N LYS A 456 -3.69 -33.61 -3.78
CA LYS A 456 -4.95 -33.71 -3.03
C LYS A 456 -5.35 -32.40 -2.34
N ASP A 457 -4.50 -31.38 -2.37
CA ASP A 457 -4.74 -30.07 -1.74
C ASP A 457 -5.22 -29.01 -2.73
N LEU A 458 -5.28 -29.35 -4.02
CA LEU A 458 -5.87 -28.51 -5.03
C LEU A 458 -7.40 -28.47 -4.82
N ILE A 459 -7.90 -27.28 -4.52
CA ILE A 459 -9.33 -27.00 -4.41
C ILE A 459 -10.00 -27.34 -5.75
N SER A 460 -9.38 -27.02 -6.88
CA SER A 460 -9.86 -27.37 -8.22
C SER A 460 -10.18 -28.86 -8.37
N LYS A 461 -9.26 -29.74 -7.93
CA LYS A 461 -9.47 -31.20 -7.94
C LYS A 461 -10.54 -31.64 -6.94
N PHE A 462 -10.59 -31.03 -5.76
CA PHE A 462 -11.64 -31.32 -4.77
C PHE A 462 -13.04 -31.01 -5.31
N ILE A 463 -13.22 -29.81 -5.87
CA ILE A 463 -14.44 -29.34 -6.53
C ILE A 463 -14.84 -30.31 -7.64
N THR A 464 -13.91 -30.62 -8.54
CA THR A 464 -14.13 -31.53 -9.68
C THR A 464 -14.62 -32.92 -9.21
N ASN A 465 -13.98 -33.52 -8.22
CA ASN A 465 -14.35 -34.84 -7.71
C ASN A 465 -15.75 -34.88 -7.06
N ILE A 466 -16.17 -33.78 -6.41
CA ILE A 466 -17.52 -33.69 -5.86
C ILE A 466 -18.56 -33.69 -6.98
N TYR A 467 -18.34 -32.93 -8.06
CA TYR A 467 -19.29 -32.87 -9.17
C TYR A 467 -19.39 -34.19 -9.92
N TYR A 468 -18.26 -34.85 -10.21
CA TYR A 468 -18.31 -36.17 -10.84
C TYR A 468 -19.04 -37.20 -9.97
N ARG A 469 -18.90 -37.17 -8.65
CA ARG A 469 -19.62 -38.09 -7.74
C ARG A 469 -21.12 -37.81 -7.61
N ARG A 470 -21.59 -36.63 -8.01
CA ARG A 470 -23.04 -36.30 -8.07
C ARG A 470 -23.67 -36.62 -9.42
N ALA A 471 -22.85 -36.90 -10.45
CA ALA A 471 -23.29 -37.15 -11.82
C ALA A 471 -23.45 -38.64 -12.19
N PHE A 472 -23.18 -39.55 -11.24
CA PHE A 472 -23.45 -41.00 -11.31
C PHE A 472 -24.38 -41.37 -10.16
#